data_AF-A0AAW0EJH0-F1
#
_entry.id   AF-A0AAW0EJH0-F1
#
_cell.length_a   1.000
_cell.length_b   1.000
_cell.length_c   1.000
_cell.angle_alpha   90.00
_cell.angle_beta   90.00
_cell.angle_gamma   90.00
#
_symmetry.space_group_name_H-M   'P 1'
#
loop_
_entity.id
_entity.type
_entity.pdbx_description
1 polymer ?
#
loop_
_entity_poly.entity_id
_entity_poly.type
_entity_poly.pdbx_seq_one_letter_code
_entity_poly.pdbx_strand_id
1 'polypeptide(L)'
;MPMTSPPPSEADRLRIAIALTALKFKPADESCPSYVLYLRNKFPPSAPSFQDEGPWKTRALALEKEVADLKAKYEEEQIKNLAAPPSALSDAASNNSQPVKRKAKKKAPEKLVEAPRKMNLETLLEDLHGRMELASLPTSTSLFANLSVFQQLISALSSSEVPVTAAQRSLLSSTAVRTFTSIANVLHPILRYTDITVTTQLQTLQTLATLLQHLISSSLAFLLRKPKRATNQTTVSGLMNRFLDALLTSIFNPIIESFSPLSCRFLTFLFPAKSSSTLPVDLRPDVLHILQSALSPLLYTASIFEANLRATIALTALRELEKLFSPQQAKDGHSRTRESRIGVLARKDALWYLCSVLHVVFTLSSAENSTLSSNSLTTSAVSERNIAESLSRIIGRCRKIPNSTSVDETSSPNQDHDRERMFSAGDPDEINLDVVDEVGFQMILSVAEKYWRWIGDVQQEQLFLAKDFQQPELEENVLPSAPE
;
A
#
# COMPACT_ATOMS: atom_id res chain seq x y z
N MET A 1 9.19 -37.67 -29.33
CA MET A 1 8.13 -37.54 -28.31
C MET A 1 8.73 -36.85 -27.10
N PRO A 2 8.20 -35.69 -26.67
CA PRO A 2 8.75 -34.99 -25.50
C PRO A 2 8.47 -35.81 -24.24
N MET A 3 9.52 -36.24 -23.55
CA MET A 3 9.40 -36.90 -22.26
C MET A 3 8.94 -35.88 -21.22
N THR A 4 7.66 -35.91 -20.88
CA THR A 4 7.13 -35.14 -19.75
C THR A 4 7.69 -35.76 -18.47
N SER A 5 8.60 -35.05 -17.80
CA SER A 5 9.11 -35.45 -16.49
C SER A 5 7.94 -35.62 -15.51
N PRO A 6 7.97 -36.62 -14.62
CA PRO A 6 6.95 -36.78 -13.60
C PRO A 6 6.84 -35.50 -12.75
N PRO A 7 5.62 -35.15 -12.29
CA PRO A 7 5.43 -33.98 -11.46
C PRO A 7 6.28 -34.08 -10.18
N PRO A 8 6.88 -32.98 -9.70
CA PRO A 8 7.72 -33.00 -8.51
C PRO A 8 6.91 -33.41 -7.28
N SER A 9 7.54 -34.21 -6.42
CA SER A 9 6.95 -34.64 -5.14
C SER A 9 6.68 -33.43 -4.24
N GLU A 10 5.80 -33.58 -3.25
CA GLU A 10 5.49 -32.51 -2.29
C GLU A 10 6.74 -32.03 -1.52
N ALA A 11 7.63 -32.97 -1.17
CA ALA A 11 8.92 -32.66 -0.57
C ALA A 11 9.81 -31.82 -1.51
N ASP A 12 9.80 -32.12 -2.81
CA ASP A 12 10.55 -31.32 -3.79
C ASP A 12 9.94 -29.94 -3.99
N ARG A 13 8.60 -29.82 -3.98
CA ARG A 13 7.92 -28.52 -4.02
C ARG A 13 8.28 -27.65 -2.82
N LEU A 14 8.33 -28.23 -1.62
CA LEU A 14 8.74 -27.52 -0.40
C LEU A 14 10.21 -27.10 -0.47
N ARG A 15 11.11 -27.99 -0.93
CA ARG A 15 12.54 -27.65 -1.15
C ARG A 15 12.70 -26.52 -2.17
N ILE A 16 11.94 -26.55 -3.25
CA ILE A 16 11.93 -25.49 -4.28
C ILE A 16 11.43 -24.17 -3.68
N ALA A 17 10.33 -24.19 -2.91
CA ALA A 17 9.80 -23.00 -2.27
C ALA A 17 10.79 -22.38 -1.27
N ILE A 18 11.47 -23.20 -0.46
CA ILE A 18 12.52 -22.75 0.45
C ILE A 18 13.69 -22.15 -0.32
N ALA A 19 14.14 -22.81 -1.41
CA ALA A 19 15.24 -22.31 -2.24
C ALA A 19 14.91 -20.96 -2.91
N LEU A 20 13.70 -20.81 -3.46
CA LEU A 20 13.23 -19.55 -4.05
C LEU A 20 13.13 -18.43 -3.01
N THR A 21 12.61 -18.76 -1.82
CA THR A 21 12.53 -17.81 -0.71
C THR A 21 13.91 -17.37 -0.27
N ALA A 22 14.86 -18.30 -0.11
CA ALA A 22 16.23 -18.00 0.27
C ALA A 22 16.91 -17.09 -0.77
N LEU A 23 16.74 -17.37 -2.06
CA LEU A 23 17.28 -16.56 -3.15
C LEU A 23 16.73 -15.12 -3.16
N LYS A 24 15.50 -14.89 -2.69
CA LYS A 24 14.91 -13.55 -2.56
C LYS A 24 15.68 -12.66 -1.57
N PHE A 25 16.37 -13.26 -0.61
CA PHE A 25 17.18 -12.57 0.41
C PHE A 25 18.68 -12.54 0.10
N LYS A 26 19.10 -12.98 -1.10
CA LYS A 26 20.49 -12.93 -1.53
C LYS A 26 20.98 -11.47 -1.61
N PRO A 27 22.14 -11.11 -1.03
CA PRO A 27 22.78 -9.81 -1.26
C PRO A 27 23.07 -9.55 -2.74
N ALA A 28 23.01 -8.28 -3.16
CA ALA A 28 23.15 -7.91 -4.57
C ALA A 28 24.59 -8.08 -5.10
N ASP A 29 25.58 -7.98 -4.21
CA ASP A 29 27.01 -8.10 -4.44
C ASP A 29 27.52 -9.56 -4.42
N GLU A 30 26.75 -10.48 -3.84
CA GLU A 30 27.16 -11.87 -3.69
C GLU A 30 26.65 -12.73 -4.86
N SER A 31 27.50 -13.60 -5.43
CA SER A 31 27.05 -14.55 -6.46
C SER A 31 26.16 -15.64 -5.86
N CYS A 32 25.23 -16.19 -6.65
CA CYS A 32 24.35 -17.27 -6.20
C CYS A 32 25.12 -18.49 -5.65
N PRO A 33 26.22 -18.96 -6.27
CA PRO A 33 27.04 -20.03 -5.71
C PRO A 33 27.63 -19.69 -4.34
N SER A 34 28.11 -18.45 -4.15
CA SER A 34 28.68 -18.01 -2.87
C SER A 34 27.62 -17.96 -1.77
N TYR A 35 26.44 -17.42 -2.09
CA TYR A 35 25.33 -17.37 -1.15
C TYR A 35 24.79 -18.76 -0.80
N VAL A 36 24.75 -19.70 -1.75
CA VAL A 36 24.38 -21.11 -1.46
C VAL A 36 25.41 -21.77 -0.54
N LEU A 37 26.71 -21.50 -0.73
CA LEU A 37 27.75 -21.97 0.18
C LEU A 37 27.61 -21.35 1.58
N TYR A 38 27.31 -20.05 1.66
CA TYR A 38 27.02 -19.38 2.93
C TYR A 38 25.82 -20.02 3.65
N LEU A 39 24.72 -20.28 2.94
CA LEU A 39 23.56 -20.96 3.50
C LEU A 39 23.89 -22.38 3.97
N ARG A 40 24.69 -23.14 3.21
CA ARG A 40 25.15 -24.48 3.63
C ARG A 40 26.04 -24.44 4.87
N ASN A 41 26.95 -23.47 4.97
CA ASN A 41 27.78 -23.28 6.15
C ASN A 41 26.94 -22.94 7.38
N LYS A 42 25.85 -22.18 7.19
CA LYS A 42 24.92 -21.81 8.26
C LYS A 42 23.94 -22.92 8.63
N PHE A 43 23.62 -23.80 7.68
CA PHE A 43 22.70 -24.93 7.83
C PHE A 43 23.33 -26.23 7.32
N PRO A 44 24.23 -26.85 8.09
CA PRO A 44 24.89 -28.10 7.68
C PRO A 44 23.86 -29.21 7.45
N PRO A 45 23.96 -29.99 6.37
CA PRO A 45 23.07 -31.13 6.18
C PRO A 45 23.27 -32.15 7.31
N SER A 46 22.16 -32.67 7.86
CA SER A 46 22.17 -33.58 9.00
C SER A 46 22.84 -34.94 8.73
N ALA A 47 23.21 -35.22 7.48
CA ALA A 47 23.96 -36.41 7.10
C ALA A 47 25.11 -36.02 6.15
N PRO A 48 26.31 -36.61 6.31
CA PRO A 48 27.43 -36.41 5.40
C PRO A 48 27.17 -37.10 4.06
N SER A 49 26.34 -36.49 3.20
CA SER A 49 26.23 -36.92 1.81
C SER A 49 27.48 -36.43 1.07
N PHE A 50 28.48 -37.31 0.93
CA PHE A 50 29.62 -37.14 0.02
C PHE A 50 29.15 -37.20 -1.45
N GLN A 51 28.31 -36.25 -1.87
CA GLN A 51 28.03 -36.04 -3.28
C GLN A 51 28.84 -34.86 -3.77
N ASP A 52 29.73 -35.21 -4.69
CA ASP A 52 30.61 -34.37 -5.48
C ASP A 52 30.01 -32.98 -5.75
N GLU A 53 30.54 -31.94 -5.10
CA GLU A 53 29.99 -30.56 -5.15
C GLU A 53 30.22 -29.88 -6.52
N GLY A 54 31.02 -30.49 -7.40
CA GLY A 54 31.46 -29.91 -8.67
C GLY A 54 30.37 -29.62 -9.72
N PRO A 55 29.40 -30.52 -9.98
CA PRO A 55 28.54 -30.39 -11.16
C PRO A 55 27.54 -29.22 -11.07
N TRP A 56 26.90 -29.03 -9.91
CA TRP A 56 25.90 -27.97 -9.74
C TRP A 56 26.55 -26.58 -9.68
N LYS A 57 27.72 -26.46 -9.03
CA LYS A 57 28.48 -25.21 -8.92
C LYS A 57 28.94 -24.74 -10.30
N THR A 58 29.47 -25.65 -11.10
CA THR A 58 29.88 -25.37 -12.49
C THR A 58 28.69 -24.92 -13.33
N ARG A 59 27.54 -25.59 -13.20
CA ARG A 59 26.30 -25.21 -13.89
C ARG A 59 25.76 -23.85 -13.45
N ALA A 60 25.79 -23.55 -12.15
CA ALA A 60 25.33 -22.27 -11.61
C ALA A 60 26.20 -21.10 -12.12
N LEU A 61 27.52 -21.26 -12.10
CA LEU A 61 28.45 -20.26 -12.66
C LEU A 61 28.28 -20.08 -14.17
N ALA A 62 28.02 -21.17 -14.91
CA ALA A 62 27.74 -21.09 -16.33
C ALA A 62 26.45 -20.31 -16.63
N LEU A 63 25.39 -20.55 -15.86
CA LEU A 63 24.12 -19.81 -15.99
C LEU A 63 24.26 -18.34 -15.60
N GLU A 64 25.04 -18.00 -14.57
CA GLU A 64 25.33 -16.61 -14.22
C GLU A 64 26.03 -15.88 -15.36
N LYS A 65 27.02 -16.53 -15.99
CA LYS A 65 27.70 -15.98 -17.17
C LYS A 65 26.74 -15.80 -18.34
N GLU A 66 25.89 -16.78 -18.62
CA GLU A 66 24.89 -16.71 -19.70
C GLU A 66 23.88 -15.58 -19.48
N VAL A 67 23.42 -15.37 -18.25
CA VAL A 67 22.52 -14.25 -17.90
C VAL A 67 23.23 -12.90 -18.06
N ALA A 68 24.50 -12.79 -17.65
CA ALA A 68 25.29 -11.57 -17.85
C ALA A 68 25.50 -11.28 -19.35
N ASP A 69 25.83 -12.28 -20.15
CA ASP A 69 25.99 -12.16 -21.59
C ASP A 69 24.68 -11.76 -22.29
N LEU A 70 23.54 -12.31 -21.88
CA LEU A 70 22.22 -11.94 -22.41
C LEU A 70 21.82 -10.51 -22.05
N LYS A 71 22.12 -10.07 -20.82
CA LYS A 71 21.88 -8.68 -20.40
C LYS A 71 22.72 -7.69 -21.22
N ALA A 72 24.00 -7.99 -21.41
CA ALA A 72 24.88 -7.15 -22.23
C ALA A 72 24.36 -7.03 -23.67
N LYS A 73 23.91 -8.15 -24.27
CA LYS A 73 23.29 -8.12 -25.62
C LYS A 73 22.00 -7.30 -25.66
N TYR A 74 21.16 -7.41 -24.64
CA TYR A 74 19.92 -6.64 -24.56
C TYR A 74 20.18 -5.13 -24.42
N GLU A 75 21.17 -4.75 -23.61
CA GLU A 75 21.62 -3.35 -23.48
C GLU A 75 22.22 -2.83 -24.79
N GLU A 76 23.00 -3.64 -25.50
CA GLU A 76 23.51 -3.30 -26.84
C GLU A 76 22.36 -3.08 -27.85
N GLU A 77 21.33 -3.92 -27.85
CA GLU A 77 20.14 -3.73 -28.69
C GLU A 77 19.32 -2.48 -28.30
N GLN A 78 19.19 -2.18 -27.01
CA GLN A 78 18.57 -0.95 -26.53
C GLN A 78 19.33 0.29 -27.01
N ILE A 79 20.66 0.30 -26.87
CA ILE A 79 21.51 1.39 -27.36
C ILE A 79 21.38 1.52 -28.88
N LYS A 80 21.37 0.41 -29.62
CA LYS A 80 21.20 0.40 -31.07
C LYS A 80 19.83 0.94 -31.51
N ASN A 81 18.76 0.62 -30.77
CA ASN A 81 17.42 1.14 -31.03
C ASN A 81 17.29 2.64 -30.70
N LEU A 82 18.01 3.14 -29.68
CA LEU A 82 18.04 4.56 -29.34
C LEU A 82 18.95 5.38 -30.27
N ALA A 83 20.04 4.78 -30.78
CA ALA A 83 20.99 5.42 -31.67
C ALA A 83 20.55 5.40 -33.15
N ALA A 84 19.55 4.59 -33.51
CA ALA A 84 18.94 4.65 -34.82
C ALA A 84 18.23 6.01 -34.96
N PRO A 85 18.72 6.93 -35.83
CA PRO A 85 18.01 8.17 -36.08
C PRO A 85 16.60 7.82 -36.60
N PRO A 86 15.58 8.62 -36.29
CA PRO A 86 14.25 8.49 -36.89
C PRO A 86 14.37 8.87 -38.39
N SER A 87 14.99 8.00 -39.18
CA SER A 87 15.09 8.13 -40.62
C SER A 87 13.72 7.85 -41.21
N ALA A 88 13.00 8.94 -41.43
CA ALA A 88 12.13 9.16 -42.58
C ALA A 88 11.18 8.01 -42.93
N LEU A 89 10.06 7.95 -42.18
CA LEU A 89 8.77 7.54 -42.76
C LEU A 89 8.10 8.74 -43.48
N SER A 90 8.90 9.51 -44.23
CA SER A 90 8.40 10.47 -45.21
C SER A 90 8.89 10.03 -46.59
N ASP A 91 7.94 9.98 -47.51
CA ASP A 91 8.14 10.02 -48.96
C ASP A 91 8.38 8.68 -49.67
N ALA A 92 7.32 7.88 -49.75
CA ALA A 92 7.14 6.94 -50.86
C ALA A 92 5.67 6.85 -51.31
N ALA A 93 5.14 7.94 -51.87
CA ALA A 93 3.99 7.89 -52.79
C ALA A 93 3.98 9.12 -53.71
N SER A 94 4.89 9.15 -54.68
CA SER A 94 4.77 9.99 -55.87
C SER A 94 4.94 9.13 -57.12
N ASN A 95 3.86 9.05 -57.90
CA ASN A 95 3.77 8.80 -59.34
C ASN A 95 2.26 8.65 -59.64
N ASN A 96 1.59 9.30 -60.58
CA ASN A 96 2.01 10.04 -61.77
C ASN A 96 0.70 10.59 -62.42
N SER A 97 0.63 11.85 -62.87
CA SER A 97 -0.02 12.30 -64.14
C SER A 97 -0.33 13.81 -64.22
N GLN A 98 0.48 14.45 -65.07
CA GLN A 98 0.25 15.53 -66.04
C GLN A 98 -0.62 16.80 -65.78
N PRO A 99 -0.19 17.96 -66.36
CA PRO A 99 -0.91 19.23 -66.31
C PRO A 99 -1.75 19.48 -67.58
N VAL A 100 -3.01 19.92 -67.42
CA VAL A 100 -3.78 20.54 -68.52
C VAL A 100 -4.33 21.89 -68.08
N LYS A 101 -3.85 22.93 -68.77
CA LYS A 101 -4.38 24.30 -68.75
C LYS A 101 -5.75 24.33 -69.43
N ARG A 102 -6.76 25.01 -68.82
CA ARG A 102 -7.56 26.08 -69.46
C ARG A 102 -8.74 26.60 -68.61
N LYS A 103 -8.75 27.93 -68.46
CA LYS A 103 -9.87 28.91 -68.57
C LYS A 103 -11.13 28.77 -67.69
N ALA A 104 -11.23 29.75 -66.78
CA ALA A 104 -12.30 30.74 -66.63
C ALA A 104 -13.71 30.32 -66.11
N LYS A 105 -14.03 30.94 -64.96
CA LYS A 105 -15.25 31.74 -64.69
C LYS A 105 -16.55 30.98 -64.38
N LYS A 106 -16.91 30.88 -63.08
CA LYS A 106 -18.18 31.44 -62.54
C LYS A 106 -18.23 31.38 -61.02
N LYS A 107 -18.67 32.50 -60.43
CA LYS A 107 -19.04 32.73 -59.03
C LYS A 107 -20.11 31.73 -58.54
N ALA A 108 -19.92 31.17 -57.34
CA ALA A 108 -20.96 30.70 -56.41
C ALA A 108 -20.35 30.51 -55.01
N PRO A 109 -21.14 30.59 -53.92
CA PRO A 109 -20.71 31.21 -52.68
C PRO A 109 -19.90 30.28 -51.76
N GLU A 110 -18.94 30.91 -51.10
CA GLU A 110 -18.16 30.46 -49.97
C GLU A 110 -19.08 29.91 -48.87
N LYS A 111 -19.23 28.58 -48.82
CA LYS A 111 -19.69 27.90 -47.61
C LYS A 111 -18.58 28.03 -46.59
N LEU A 112 -18.76 29.00 -45.71
CA LEU A 112 -18.08 29.19 -44.45
C LEU A 112 -18.12 27.85 -43.71
N VAL A 113 -17.07 27.05 -43.85
CA VAL A 113 -16.82 25.88 -43.02
C VAL A 113 -16.53 26.48 -41.65
N GLU A 114 -17.58 26.48 -40.82
CA GLU A 114 -17.48 26.78 -39.40
C GLU A 114 -16.33 25.94 -38.85
N ALA A 115 -15.23 26.62 -38.51
CA ALA A 115 -14.17 26.03 -37.71
C ALA A 115 -14.85 25.37 -36.50
N PRO A 116 -14.43 24.15 -36.10
CA PRO A 116 -15.04 23.44 -34.99
C PRO A 116 -15.14 24.40 -33.83
N ARG A 117 -16.39 24.79 -33.48
CA ARG A 117 -16.66 25.75 -32.43
C ARG A 117 -15.91 25.24 -31.21
N LYS A 118 -14.83 25.93 -30.83
CA LYS A 118 -14.17 25.72 -29.56
C LYS A 118 -15.26 25.99 -28.54
N MET A 119 -15.88 24.92 -28.03
CA MET A 119 -16.89 24.99 -26.99
C MET A 119 -16.23 25.77 -25.87
N ASN A 120 -16.68 27.01 -25.69
CA ASN A 120 -16.11 27.87 -24.69
C ASN A 120 -16.49 27.24 -23.35
N LEU A 121 -15.50 26.65 -22.70
CA LEU A 121 -15.65 25.90 -21.46
C LEU A 121 -16.33 26.77 -20.39
N GLU A 122 -16.13 28.08 -20.47
CA GLU A 122 -16.79 29.07 -19.63
C GLU A 122 -18.31 29.08 -19.86
N THR A 123 -18.79 29.14 -21.11
CA THR A 123 -20.24 29.01 -21.41
C THR A 123 -20.82 27.63 -21.10
N LEU A 124 -20.05 26.54 -21.21
CA LEU A 124 -20.51 25.21 -20.79
C LEU A 124 -20.56 25.07 -19.28
N LEU A 125 -19.61 25.66 -18.55
CA LEU A 125 -19.59 25.69 -17.09
C LEU A 125 -20.62 26.67 -16.52
N GLU A 126 -20.92 27.77 -17.21
CA GLU A 126 -22.00 28.71 -16.90
C GLU A 126 -23.38 28.13 -17.24
N ASP A 127 -23.55 27.40 -18.37
CA ASP A 127 -24.78 26.67 -18.67
C ASP A 127 -24.96 25.47 -17.74
N LEU A 128 -23.87 24.79 -17.35
CA LEU A 128 -23.90 23.77 -16.29
C LEU A 128 -24.13 24.38 -14.91
N HIS A 129 -23.59 25.55 -14.56
CA HIS A 129 -23.90 26.24 -13.30
C HIS A 129 -25.32 26.79 -13.27
N GLY A 130 -25.82 27.26 -14.41
CA GLY A 130 -27.18 27.80 -14.57
C GLY A 130 -28.25 26.71 -14.62
N ARG A 131 -27.90 25.48 -15.04
CA ARG A 131 -28.81 24.32 -15.06
C ARG A 131 -28.61 23.33 -13.90
N MET A 132 -27.44 23.30 -13.28
CA MET A 132 -27.21 22.57 -12.02
C MET A 132 -27.58 23.48 -10.85
N GLU A 133 -28.88 23.54 -10.53
CA GLU A 133 -29.21 23.50 -9.11
C GLU A 133 -28.47 22.29 -8.53
N LEU A 134 -27.67 22.48 -7.48
CA LEU A 134 -26.79 21.47 -6.87
C LEU A 134 -27.50 20.19 -6.36
N ALA A 135 -28.79 20.03 -6.63
CA ALA A 135 -29.59 18.86 -6.36
C ALA A 135 -29.55 17.86 -7.54
N SER A 136 -28.77 16.80 -7.35
CA SER A 136 -28.80 15.54 -8.12
C SER A 136 -28.23 15.53 -9.55
N LEU A 137 -26.89 15.49 -9.66
CA LEU A 137 -26.30 14.72 -10.75
C LEU A 137 -26.82 13.27 -10.66
N PRO A 138 -27.12 12.60 -11.80
CA PRO A 138 -27.58 11.22 -11.79
C PRO A 138 -26.58 10.35 -11.03
N THR A 139 -27.08 9.62 -10.02
CA THR A 139 -26.33 8.63 -9.24
C THR A 139 -26.06 7.38 -10.09
N SER A 140 -25.43 7.56 -11.26
CA SER A 140 -24.96 6.43 -12.04
C SER A 140 -23.93 5.68 -11.20
N THR A 141 -24.27 4.44 -10.83
CA THR A 141 -23.39 3.53 -10.08
C THR A 141 -22.20 3.03 -10.91
N SER A 142 -22.22 3.28 -12.23
CA SER A 142 -21.18 2.88 -13.16
C SER A 142 -19.85 3.59 -12.90
N LEU A 143 -18.82 2.80 -12.55
CA LEU A 143 -17.44 3.25 -12.36
C LEU A 143 -16.91 4.03 -13.58
N PHE A 144 -17.16 3.52 -14.79
CA PHE A 144 -16.68 4.15 -16.03
C PHE A 144 -17.30 5.52 -16.29
N ALA A 145 -18.59 5.69 -15.97
CA ALA A 145 -19.25 6.98 -16.12
C ALA A 145 -18.63 8.04 -15.19
N ASN A 146 -18.44 7.68 -13.92
CA ASN A 146 -17.85 8.59 -12.92
C ASN A 146 -16.37 8.91 -13.22
N LEU A 147 -15.60 7.93 -13.71
CA LEU A 147 -14.23 8.15 -14.17
C LEU A 147 -14.18 9.06 -15.40
N SER A 148 -15.08 8.89 -16.38
CA SER A 148 -15.14 9.74 -17.57
C SER A 148 -15.44 11.19 -17.20
N VAL A 149 -16.44 11.41 -16.32
CA VAL A 149 -16.77 12.75 -15.81
C VAL A 149 -15.58 13.36 -15.06
N PHE A 150 -14.90 12.58 -14.22
CA PHE A 150 -13.69 13.02 -13.53
C PHE A 150 -12.58 13.43 -14.51
N GLN A 151 -12.29 12.59 -15.50
CA GLN A 151 -11.23 12.85 -16.49
C GLN A 151 -11.54 14.07 -17.37
N GLN A 152 -12.80 14.25 -17.79
CA GLN A 152 -13.23 15.43 -18.53
C GLN A 152 -13.03 16.71 -17.69
N LEU A 153 -13.40 16.66 -16.41
CA LEU A 153 -13.22 17.78 -15.49
C LEU A 153 -11.73 18.11 -15.28
N ILE A 154 -10.88 17.10 -15.04
CA ILE A 154 -9.43 17.30 -14.92
C ILE A 154 -8.84 17.90 -16.19
N SER A 155 -9.23 17.40 -17.36
CA SER A 155 -8.73 17.90 -18.66
C SER A 155 -9.13 19.35 -18.91
N ALA A 156 -10.38 19.69 -18.58
CA ALA A 156 -10.92 21.05 -18.65
C ALA A 156 -10.19 22.02 -17.71
N LEU A 157 -9.92 21.60 -16.46
CA LEU A 157 -9.19 22.39 -15.48
C LEU A 157 -7.70 22.52 -15.79
N SER A 158 -7.10 21.53 -16.46
CA SER A 158 -5.68 21.56 -16.88
C SER A 158 -5.45 22.50 -18.06
N SER A 159 -6.43 22.62 -18.96
CA SER A 159 -6.32 23.42 -20.19
C SER A 159 -6.57 24.92 -19.96
N SER A 160 -7.14 25.28 -18.81
CA SER A 160 -7.47 26.66 -18.50
C SER A 160 -6.26 27.39 -17.91
N GLU A 161 -5.84 28.48 -18.54
CA GLU A 161 -4.88 29.43 -17.96
C GLU A 161 -5.47 30.18 -16.75
N VAL A 162 -6.79 30.17 -16.62
CA VAL A 162 -7.53 30.86 -15.55
C VAL A 162 -7.34 30.12 -14.22
N PRO A 163 -7.07 30.85 -13.11
CA PRO A 163 -6.95 30.23 -11.79
C PRO A 163 -8.23 29.49 -11.39
N VAL A 164 -8.07 28.26 -10.89
CA VAL A 164 -9.18 27.39 -10.49
C VAL A 164 -10.03 28.04 -9.40
N THR A 165 -11.33 28.20 -9.68
CA THR A 165 -12.30 28.82 -8.76
C THR A 165 -12.68 27.89 -7.60
N ALA A 166 -13.24 28.44 -6.52
CA ALA A 166 -13.69 27.64 -5.38
C ALA A 166 -14.81 26.65 -5.77
N ALA A 167 -15.72 27.07 -6.67
CA ALA A 167 -16.78 26.22 -7.19
C ALA A 167 -16.22 25.03 -7.99
N GLN A 168 -15.20 25.26 -8.82
CA GLN A 168 -14.51 24.21 -9.56
C GLN A 168 -13.82 23.20 -8.64
N ARG A 169 -13.17 23.66 -7.55
CA ARG A 169 -12.57 22.76 -6.54
C ARG A 169 -13.63 21.93 -5.81
N SER A 170 -14.76 22.54 -5.47
CA SER A 170 -15.89 21.84 -4.84
C SER A 170 -16.48 20.77 -5.77
N LEU A 171 -16.67 21.10 -7.04
CA LEU A 171 -17.13 20.17 -8.07
C LEU A 171 -16.14 19.02 -8.28
N LEU A 172 -14.84 19.32 -8.30
CA LEU A 172 -13.79 18.31 -8.42
C LEU A 172 -13.77 17.37 -7.21
N SER A 173 -13.80 17.92 -6.00
CA SER A 173 -13.86 17.13 -4.75
C SER A 173 -15.10 16.23 -4.73
N SER A 174 -16.28 16.78 -5.06
CA SER A 174 -17.54 16.02 -5.14
C SER A 174 -17.48 14.88 -6.17
N THR A 175 -16.94 15.16 -7.36
CA THR A 175 -16.75 14.15 -8.42
C THR A 175 -15.76 13.07 -7.98
N ALA A 176 -14.63 13.45 -7.38
CA ALA A 176 -13.63 12.50 -6.87
C ALA A 176 -14.23 11.58 -5.78
N VAL A 177 -14.98 12.15 -4.84
CA VAL A 177 -15.68 11.39 -3.78
C VAL A 177 -16.64 10.36 -4.38
N ARG A 178 -17.45 10.72 -5.38
CA ARG A 178 -18.34 9.77 -6.05
C ARG A 178 -17.58 8.67 -6.76
N THR A 179 -16.47 9.02 -7.40
CA THR A 179 -15.61 8.03 -8.06
C THR A 179 -14.97 7.08 -7.04
N PHE A 180 -14.56 7.56 -5.86
CA PHE A 180 -14.13 6.68 -4.76
C PHE A 180 -15.24 5.73 -4.33
N THR A 181 -16.47 6.21 -4.18
CA THR A 181 -17.61 5.32 -3.84
C THR A 181 -17.83 4.26 -4.93
N SER A 182 -17.71 4.61 -6.21
CA SER A 182 -17.78 3.62 -7.30
C SER A 182 -16.62 2.62 -7.28
N ILE A 183 -15.40 3.06 -7.00
CA ILE A 183 -14.23 2.17 -6.81
C ILE A 183 -14.49 1.22 -5.64
N ALA A 184 -14.98 1.75 -4.51
CA ALA A 184 -15.33 0.97 -3.33
C ALA A 184 -16.40 -0.09 -3.64
N ASN A 185 -17.42 0.24 -4.43
CA ASN A 185 -18.45 -0.71 -4.83
C ASN A 185 -17.91 -1.89 -5.65
N VAL A 186 -16.83 -1.71 -6.41
CA VAL A 186 -16.13 -2.80 -7.12
C VAL A 186 -15.16 -3.54 -6.20
N LEU A 187 -14.49 -2.82 -5.31
CA LEU A 187 -13.50 -3.36 -4.37
C LEU A 187 -14.16 -4.22 -3.28
N HIS A 188 -15.27 -3.79 -2.69
CA HIS A 188 -15.92 -4.46 -1.57
C HIS A 188 -16.30 -5.92 -1.82
N PRO A 189 -16.91 -6.31 -2.96
CA PRO A 189 -17.15 -7.71 -3.28
C PRO A 189 -15.87 -8.55 -3.33
N ILE A 190 -14.77 -7.98 -3.83
CA ILE A 190 -13.46 -8.65 -3.89
C ILE A 190 -12.88 -8.83 -2.49
N LEU A 191 -12.94 -7.79 -1.64
CA LEU A 191 -12.48 -7.87 -0.24
C LEU A 191 -13.33 -8.82 0.61
N ARG A 192 -14.63 -8.93 0.30
CA ARG A 192 -15.53 -9.93 0.90
C ARG A 192 -15.38 -11.31 0.26
N TYR A 193 -14.50 -11.47 -0.73
CA TYR A 193 -14.12 -12.71 -1.39
C TYR A 193 -15.33 -13.56 -1.79
N THR A 194 -16.26 -12.99 -2.56
CA THR A 194 -17.34 -13.76 -3.21
C THR A 194 -16.75 -14.71 -4.25
N ASP A 195 -17.41 -15.85 -4.55
CA ASP A 195 -16.98 -17.00 -5.39
C ASP A 195 -16.57 -16.71 -6.86
N ILE A 196 -16.13 -15.50 -7.18
CA ILE A 196 -15.72 -15.05 -8.50
C ILE A 196 -14.36 -15.67 -8.89
N THR A 197 -14.17 -15.90 -10.19
CA THR A 197 -12.96 -16.48 -10.76
C THR A 197 -11.71 -15.66 -10.42
N VAL A 198 -10.76 -16.32 -9.74
CA VAL A 198 -9.67 -15.63 -9.02
C VAL A 198 -8.69 -14.86 -9.93
N THR A 199 -8.51 -15.28 -11.18
CA THR A 199 -7.63 -14.59 -12.14
C THR A 199 -8.13 -13.20 -12.54
N THR A 200 -9.45 -13.04 -12.67
CA THR A 200 -10.06 -11.75 -13.03
C THR A 200 -9.99 -10.74 -11.87
N GLN A 201 -10.05 -11.24 -10.63
CA GLN A 201 -9.93 -10.40 -9.43
C GLN A 201 -8.56 -9.75 -9.32
N LEU A 202 -7.48 -10.50 -9.60
CA LEU A 202 -6.11 -9.98 -9.54
C LEU A 202 -5.90 -8.79 -10.50
N GLN A 203 -6.28 -8.95 -11.76
CA GLN A 203 -6.19 -7.88 -12.76
C GLN A 203 -7.07 -6.68 -12.38
N THR A 204 -8.24 -6.95 -11.79
CA THR A 204 -9.13 -5.90 -11.29
C THR A 204 -8.47 -5.12 -10.16
N LEU A 205 -7.88 -5.78 -9.15
CA LEU A 205 -7.18 -5.11 -8.04
C LEU A 205 -6.03 -4.22 -8.52
N GLN A 206 -5.22 -4.69 -9.47
CA GLN A 206 -4.12 -3.93 -10.05
C GLN A 206 -4.61 -2.69 -10.83
N THR A 207 -5.71 -2.86 -11.58
CA THR A 207 -6.36 -1.75 -12.28
C THR A 207 -6.91 -0.73 -11.29
N LEU A 208 -7.58 -1.18 -10.22
CA LEU A 208 -8.11 -0.31 -9.17
C LEU A 208 -6.98 0.43 -8.43
N ALA A 209 -5.85 -0.22 -8.15
CA ALA A 209 -4.68 0.43 -7.53
C ALA A 209 -4.19 1.62 -8.38
N THR A 210 -4.02 1.40 -9.69
CA THR A 210 -3.54 2.40 -10.64
C THR A 210 -4.54 3.55 -10.78
N LEU A 211 -5.83 3.22 -10.91
CA LEU A 211 -6.90 4.21 -11.02
C LEU A 211 -6.99 5.07 -9.76
N LEU A 212 -6.91 4.44 -8.59
CA LEU A 212 -7.00 5.13 -7.31
C LEU A 212 -5.82 6.07 -7.09
N GLN A 213 -4.59 5.61 -7.37
CA GLN A 213 -3.39 6.44 -7.32
C GLN A 213 -3.52 7.65 -8.26
N HIS A 214 -3.95 7.44 -9.51
CA HIS A 214 -4.14 8.52 -10.47
C HIS A 214 -5.21 9.51 -10.03
N LEU A 215 -6.34 9.02 -9.53
CA LEU A 215 -7.45 9.86 -9.04
C LEU A 215 -7.00 10.74 -7.88
N ILE A 216 -6.30 10.15 -6.91
CA ILE A 216 -5.80 10.86 -5.73
C ILE A 216 -4.76 11.90 -6.15
N SER A 217 -3.74 11.50 -6.91
CA SER A 217 -2.67 12.40 -7.37
C SER A 217 -3.24 13.60 -8.14
N SER A 218 -4.14 13.34 -9.08
CA SER A 218 -4.76 14.37 -9.90
C SER A 218 -5.62 15.30 -9.05
N SER A 219 -6.47 14.75 -8.16
CA SER A 219 -7.33 15.57 -7.28
C SER A 219 -6.50 16.45 -6.34
N LEU A 220 -5.46 15.90 -5.71
CA LEU A 220 -4.62 16.62 -4.78
C LEU A 220 -3.85 17.76 -5.47
N ALA A 221 -3.32 17.54 -6.67
CA ALA A 221 -2.64 18.58 -7.43
C ALA A 221 -3.50 19.85 -7.63
N PHE A 222 -4.82 19.69 -7.82
CA PHE A 222 -5.74 20.82 -7.94
C PHE A 222 -6.23 21.36 -6.59
N LEU A 223 -6.50 20.49 -5.61
CA LEU A 223 -6.98 20.90 -4.29
C LEU A 223 -5.91 21.67 -3.50
N LEU A 224 -4.64 21.29 -3.65
CA LEU A 224 -3.51 21.91 -2.95
C LEU A 224 -2.95 23.14 -3.69
N ARG A 225 -3.42 23.43 -4.91
CA ARG A 225 -2.96 24.59 -5.67
C ARG A 225 -3.30 25.87 -4.91
N LYS A 226 -2.27 26.60 -4.44
CA LYS A 226 -2.42 27.81 -3.64
C LYS A 226 -3.35 28.82 -4.34
N PRO A 227 -4.45 29.26 -3.72
CA PRO A 227 -5.28 30.31 -4.30
C PRO A 227 -4.49 31.63 -4.33
N LYS A 228 -4.63 32.42 -5.40
CA LYS A 228 -3.95 33.73 -5.55
C LYS A 228 -4.40 34.78 -4.52
N ARG A 229 -5.51 34.54 -3.81
CA ARG A 229 -6.07 35.43 -2.78
C ARG A 229 -6.23 34.67 -1.45
N ALA A 230 -5.77 35.27 -0.36
CA ALA A 230 -5.72 34.68 0.99
C ALA A 230 -7.11 34.36 1.60
N THR A 231 -8.19 34.93 1.07
CA THR A 231 -9.53 34.88 1.69
C THR A 231 -10.20 33.49 1.68
N ASN A 232 -9.63 32.47 1.00
CA ASN A 232 -10.32 31.19 0.74
C ASN A 232 -9.70 29.96 1.44
N GLN A 233 -8.86 30.10 2.47
CA GLN A 233 -8.17 28.94 3.07
C GLN A 233 -9.12 27.97 3.79
N THR A 234 -10.15 28.49 4.47
CA THR A 234 -11.11 27.67 5.24
C THR A 234 -11.92 26.71 4.36
N THR A 235 -12.30 27.14 3.15
CA THR A 235 -13.08 26.31 2.23
C THR A 235 -12.26 25.14 1.67
N VAL A 236 -10.97 25.35 1.38
CA VAL A 236 -10.07 24.29 0.91
C VAL A 236 -9.88 23.22 1.98
N SER A 237 -9.72 23.62 3.25
CA SER A 237 -9.61 22.66 4.35
C SER A 237 -10.86 21.80 4.49
N GLY A 238 -12.06 22.38 4.38
CA GLY A 238 -13.30 21.62 4.44
C GLY A 238 -13.46 20.62 3.29
N LEU A 239 -13.09 21.01 2.07
CA LEU A 239 -13.12 20.13 0.89
C LEU A 239 -12.11 18.98 1.01
N MET A 240 -10.93 19.26 1.56
CA MET A 240 -9.90 18.24 1.79
C MET A 240 -10.35 17.25 2.87
N ASN A 241 -10.89 17.73 3.98
CA ASN A 241 -11.42 16.84 5.03
C ASN A 241 -12.49 15.91 4.47
N ARG A 242 -13.45 16.43 3.70
CA ARG A 242 -14.48 15.60 3.04
C ARG A 242 -13.87 14.56 2.08
N PHE A 243 -12.84 14.95 1.34
CA PHE A 243 -12.14 14.06 0.42
C PHE A 243 -11.42 12.93 1.17
N LEU A 244 -10.70 13.26 2.25
CA LEU A 244 -9.98 12.31 3.09
C LEU A 244 -10.93 11.39 3.85
N ASP A 245 -12.03 11.92 4.39
CA ASP A 245 -13.06 11.15 5.07
C ASP A 245 -13.68 10.12 4.12
N ALA A 246 -13.98 10.51 2.89
CA ALA A 246 -14.50 9.57 1.88
C ALA A 246 -13.50 8.46 1.56
N LEU A 247 -12.21 8.79 1.44
CA LEU A 247 -11.16 7.82 1.17
C LEU A 247 -10.93 6.86 2.35
N LEU A 248 -10.90 7.38 3.57
CA LEU A 248 -10.80 6.61 4.80
C LEU A 248 -11.96 5.62 4.94
N THR A 249 -13.19 6.12 4.81
CA THR A 249 -14.41 5.32 5.02
C THR A 249 -14.68 4.33 3.90
N SER A 250 -14.45 4.71 2.65
CA SER A 250 -14.83 3.89 1.48
C SER A 250 -13.72 2.95 1.02
N ILE A 251 -12.45 3.27 1.30
CA ILE A 251 -11.30 2.51 0.77
C ILE A 251 -10.40 1.98 1.88
N PHE A 252 -9.81 2.83 2.71
CA PHE A 252 -8.77 2.38 3.65
C PHE A 252 -9.31 1.47 4.75
N ASN A 253 -10.39 1.85 5.45
CA ASN A 253 -10.94 1.03 6.53
C ASN A 253 -11.38 -0.36 6.01
N PRO A 254 -12.13 -0.48 4.90
CA PRO A 254 -12.48 -1.78 4.33
C PRO A 254 -11.27 -2.65 3.96
N ILE A 255 -10.21 -2.06 3.42
CA ILE A 255 -8.97 -2.80 3.11
C ILE A 255 -8.35 -3.36 4.40
N ILE A 256 -8.19 -2.53 5.43
CA ILE A 256 -7.57 -2.93 6.70
C ILE A 256 -8.39 -4.03 7.38
N GLU A 257 -9.71 -3.87 7.45
CA GLU A 257 -10.63 -4.85 8.02
C GLU A 257 -10.67 -6.17 7.23
N SER A 258 -10.29 -6.16 5.95
CA SER A 258 -10.33 -7.35 5.10
C SER A 258 -9.19 -8.35 5.34
N PHE A 259 -8.06 -7.94 5.93
CA PHE A 259 -6.91 -8.86 6.07
C PHE A 259 -7.21 -10.09 6.91
N SER A 260 -7.95 -9.94 8.02
CA SER A 260 -8.37 -11.07 8.86
C SER A 260 -9.23 -12.10 8.10
N PRO A 261 -10.37 -11.72 7.49
CA PRO A 261 -11.20 -12.66 6.74
C PRO A 261 -10.50 -13.21 5.48
N LEU A 262 -9.68 -12.41 4.79
CA LEU A 262 -8.92 -12.89 3.62
C LEU A 262 -7.89 -13.96 4.02
N SER A 263 -7.18 -13.76 5.14
CA SER A 263 -6.20 -14.73 5.65
C SER A 263 -6.87 -16.04 6.06
N CYS A 264 -8.01 -15.95 6.75
CA CYS A 264 -8.78 -17.12 7.15
C CYS A 264 -9.26 -17.93 5.94
N ARG A 265 -9.82 -17.25 4.92
CA ARG A 265 -10.29 -17.91 3.70
C ARG A 265 -9.15 -18.53 2.90
N PHE A 266 -8.08 -17.77 2.65
CA PHE A 266 -6.93 -18.26 1.89
C PHE A 266 -6.37 -19.55 2.51
N LEU A 267 -6.16 -19.58 3.82
CA LEU A 267 -5.64 -20.77 4.51
C LEU A 267 -6.66 -21.91 4.56
N THR A 268 -7.95 -21.61 4.68
CA THR A 268 -9.00 -22.64 4.57
C THR A 268 -8.99 -23.31 3.19
N PHE A 269 -8.76 -22.53 2.12
CA PHE A 269 -8.61 -23.07 0.77
C PHE A 269 -7.28 -23.80 0.56
N LEU A 270 -6.18 -23.33 1.17
CA LEU A 270 -4.87 -23.97 1.08
C LEU A 270 -4.84 -25.32 1.80
N PHE A 271 -5.62 -25.44 2.87
CA PHE A 271 -5.80 -26.67 3.64
C PHE A 271 -7.24 -27.16 3.54
N PRO A 272 -7.69 -27.70 2.39
CA PRO A 272 -9.07 -28.15 2.22
C PRO A 272 -9.31 -29.55 2.82
N ALA A 273 -10.52 -29.79 3.34
CA ALA A 273 -10.97 -31.10 3.84
C ALA A 273 -10.84 -32.21 2.79
N LYS A 274 -11.05 -31.86 1.53
CA LYS A 274 -11.00 -32.74 0.36
C LYS A 274 -9.97 -32.17 -0.61
N SER A 275 -9.21 -33.02 -1.28
CA SER A 275 -8.23 -32.58 -2.28
C SER A 275 -8.93 -31.82 -3.42
N SER A 276 -8.76 -30.50 -3.48
CA SER A 276 -9.10 -29.70 -4.65
C SER A 276 -7.91 -29.67 -5.59
N SER A 277 -8.15 -29.77 -6.90
CA SER A 277 -7.10 -29.70 -7.92
C SER A 277 -6.60 -28.27 -8.19
N THR A 278 -7.33 -27.26 -7.73
CA THR A 278 -7.01 -25.85 -7.95
C THR A 278 -6.43 -25.22 -6.69
N LEU A 279 -5.26 -24.60 -6.83
CA LEU A 279 -4.66 -23.77 -5.79
C LEU A 279 -5.39 -22.41 -5.74
N PRO A 280 -5.72 -21.89 -4.56
CA PRO A 280 -6.26 -20.54 -4.44
C PRO A 280 -5.20 -19.51 -4.82
N VAL A 281 -5.61 -18.41 -5.47
CA VAL A 281 -4.73 -17.25 -5.65
C VAL A 281 -4.79 -16.41 -4.38
N ASP A 282 -3.63 -15.93 -3.96
CA ASP A 282 -3.52 -15.03 -2.82
C ASP A 282 -3.79 -13.58 -3.24
N LEU A 283 -4.87 -12.97 -2.73
CA LEU A 283 -5.20 -11.57 -3.02
C LEU A 283 -4.59 -10.58 -2.01
N ARG A 284 -4.10 -11.06 -0.86
CA ARG A 284 -3.67 -10.18 0.25
C ARG A 284 -2.51 -9.26 -0.14
N PRO A 285 -1.49 -9.70 -0.91
CA PRO A 285 -0.43 -8.82 -1.39
C PRO A 285 -0.95 -7.67 -2.26
N ASP A 286 -1.88 -7.94 -3.18
CA ASP A 286 -2.45 -6.91 -4.06
C ASP A 286 -3.37 -5.95 -3.31
N VAL A 287 -4.09 -6.43 -2.30
CA VAL A 287 -4.88 -5.58 -1.40
C VAL A 287 -3.96 -4.64 -0.60
N LEU A 288 -2.83 -5.13 -0.10
CA LEU A 288 -1.81 -4.29 0.53
C LEU A 288 -1.22 -3.29 -0.47
N HIS A 289 -0.98 -3.71 -1.72
CA HIS A 289 -0.47 -2.84 -2.77
C HIS A 289 -1.44 -1.69 -3.10
N ILE A 290 -2.76 -1.94 -3.15
CA ILE A 290 -3.76 -0.86 -3.33
C ILE A 290 -3.63 0.19 -2.23
N LEU A 291 -3.50 -0.24 -0.97
CA LEU A 291 -3.33 0.68 0.16
C LEU A 291 -2.04 1.51 0.03
N GLN A 292 -0.93 0.88 -0.35
CA GLN A 292 0.35 1.58 -0.58
C GLN A 292 0.26 2.59 -1.73
N SER A 293 -0.29 2.17 -2.87
CA SER A 293 -0.43 3.02 -4.06
C SER A 293 -1.37 4.20 -3.82
N ALA A 294 -2.40 4.03 -3.00
CA ALA A 294 -3.30 5.11 -2.60
C ALA A 294 -2.69 6.06 -1.57
N LEU A 295 -1.89 5.54 -0.63
CA LEU A 295 -1.21 6.34 0.39
C LEU A 295 -0.07 7.18 -0.18
N SER A 296 0.71 6.63 -1.11
CA SER A 296 1.88 7.29 -1.69
C SER A 296 1.63 8.77 -2.10
N PRO A 297 0.62 9.11 -2.92
CA PRO A 297 0.39 10.49 -3.32
C PRO A 297 -0.13 11.39 -2.19
N LEU A 298 -0.85 10.85 -1.20
CA LEU A 298 -1.33 11.64 -0.05
C LEU A 298 -0.17 12.11 0.81
N LEU A 299 0.76 11.18 1.07
CA LEU A 299 1.89 11.44 1.94
C LEU A 299 2.95 12.31 1.25
N TYR A 300 3.07 12.23 -0.08
CA TYR A 300 3.98 13.12 -0.82
C TYR A 300 3.47 14.56 -0.91
N THR A 301 2.16 14.78 -1.00
CA THR A 301 1.61 16.10 -1.36
C THR A 301 0.97 16.86 -0.21
N ALA A 302 0.42 16.19 0.81
CA ALA A 302 -0.50 16.80 1.77
C ALA A 302 0.04 16.82 3.22
N SER A 303 1.17 17.50 3.46
CA SER A 303 1.80 17.60 4.79
C SER A 303 0.84 18.07 5.90
N ILE A 304 -0.10 18.97 5.56
CA ILE A 304 -1.08 19.52 6.52
C ILE A 304 -2.04 18.45 7.06
N PHE A 305 -2.35 17.41 6.28
CA PHE A 305 -3.32 16.38 6.64
C PHE A 305 -2.69 15.01 6.91
N GLU A 306 -1.38 14.92 6.65
CA GLU A 306 -0.57 13.72 6.78
C GLU A 306 -0.69 13.11 8.18
N ALA A 307 -0.50 13.92 9.23
CA ALA A 307 -0.56 13.46 10.62
C ALA A 307 -1.93 12.86 10.96
N ASN A 308 -3.03 13.57 10.67
CA ASN A 308 -4.38 13.11 11.00
C ASN A 308 -4.78 11.87 10.19
N LEU A 309 -4.46 11.83 8.89
CA LEU A 309 -4.74 10.68 8.04
C LEU A 309 -3.97 9.44 8.52
N ARG A 310 -2.65 9.58 8.73
CA ARG A 310 -1.81 8.49 9.24
C ARG A 310 -2.29 7.98 10.58
N ALA A 311 -2.58 8.89 11.51
CA ALA A 311 -3.03 8.51 12.83
C ALA A 311 -4.36 7.75 12.77
N THR A 312 -5.29 8.16 11.91
CA THR A 312 -6.56 7.46 11.73
C THR A 312 -6.36 6.06 11.16
N ILE A 313 -5.54 5.90 10.13
CA ILE A 313 -5.23 4.59 9.53
C ILE A 313 -4.51 3.69 10.53
N ALA A 314 -3.55 4.23 11.28
CA ALA A 314 -2.84 3.52 12.32
C ALA A 314 -3.79 3.04 13.43
N LEU A 315 -4.68 3.91 13.92
CA LEU A 315 -5.68 3.55 14.92
C LEU A 315 -6.65 2.48 14.41
N THR A 316 -7.06 2.52 13.13
CA THR A 316 -7.88 1.46 12.54
C THR A 316 -7.12 0.13 12.50
N ALA A 317 -5.87 0.12 12.02
CA ALA A 317 -5.05 -1.09 11.99
C ALA A 317 -4.77 -1.66 13.39
N LEU A 318 -4.52 -0.80 14.38
CA LEU A 318 -4.34 -1.20 15.78
C LEU A 318 -5.62 -1.78 16.37
N ARG A 319 -6.79 -1.22 16.04
CA ARG A 319 -8.07 -1.78 16.46
C ARG A 319 -8.28 -3.19 15.89
N GLU A 320 -7.95 -3.41 14.62
CA GLU A 320 -8.01 -4.75 14.02
C GLU A 320 -7.00 -5.71 14.67
N LEU A 321 -5.78 -5.25 14.99
CA LEU A 321 -4.81 -6.03 15.76
C LEU A 321 -5.35 -6.40 17.15
N GLU A 322 -5.94 -5.45 17.88
CA GLU A 322 -6.56 -5.71 19.19
C GLU A 322 -7.69 -6.75 19.10
N LYS A 323 -8.45 -6.79 17.99
CA LYS A 323 -9.48 -7.81 17.74
C LYS A 323 -8.86 -9.20 17.59
N LEU A 324 -7.69 -9.33 16.96
CA LEU A 324 -6.97 -10.63 16.85
C LEU A 324 -6.57 -11.20 18.21
N PHE A 325 -6.37 -10.34 19.22
CA PHE A 325 -6.01 -10.72 20.59
C PHE A 325 -7.21 -10.79 21.55
N SER A 326 -8.45 -10.68 21.05
CA SER A 326 -9.62 -10.71 21.93
C SER A 326 -9.88 -12.13 22.46
N PRO A 327 -10.01 -12.32 23.79
CA PRO A 327 -10.20 -13.64 24.42
C PRO A 327 -11.54 -14.29 24.05
N GLN A 328 -12.45 -13.52 23.45
CA GLN A 328 -13.76 -14.01 23.01
C GLN A 328 -13.65 -15.12 21.95
N GLN A 329 -12.52 -15.23 21.25
CA GLN A 329 -12.26 -16.32 20.30
C GLN A 329 -11.71 -17.61 20.95
N ALA A 330 -11.37 -17.59 22.24
CA ALA A 330 -10.86 -18.76 22.96
C ALA A 330 -11.98 -19.61 23.60
N LYS A 331 -13.23 -19.11 23.62
CA LYS A 331 -14.37 -19.82 24.21
C LYS A 331 -14.93 -20.94 23.32
N ASP A 332 -14.61 -20.92 22.03
CA ASP A 332 -14.92 -22.01 21.13
C ASP A 332 -13.91 -23.14 21.43
N GLY A 333 -14.33 -24.05 22.32
CA GLY A 333 -13.45 -24.97 23.05
C GLY A 333 -12.31 -25.60 22.25
N HIS A 334 -11.19 -25.81 22.97
CA HIS A 334 -9.87 -26.36 22.61
C HIS A 334 -9.85 -27.74 21.92
N SER A 335 -10.95 -28.13 21.28
CA SER A 335 -10.95 -29.17 20.28
C SER A 335 -9.78 -28.90 19.32
N ARG A 336 -8.82 -29.83 19.26
CA ARG A 336 -7.67 -29.84 18.34
C ARG A 336 -8.13 -30.07 16.89
N THR A 337 -9.23 -29.44 16.52
CA THR A 337 -9.83 -29.49 15.21
C THR A 337 -8.89 -28.83 14.22
N ARG A 338 -9.01 -29.25 12.97
CA ARG A 338 -8.27 -28.67 11.86
C ARG A 338 -8.61 -27.19 11.72
N GLU A 339 -9.88 -26.86 11.90
CA GLU A 339 -10.46 -25.54 11.79
C GLU A 339 -9.84 -24.59 12.82
N SER A 340 -9.69 -25.04 14.07
CA SER A 340 -9.00 -24.27 15.12
C SER A 340 -7.54 -23.97 14.74
N ARG A 341 -6.79 -24.96 14.23
CA ARG A 341 -5.41 -24.76 13.79
C ARG A 341 -5.28 -23.80 12.60
N ILE A 342 -6.20 -23.90 11.62
CA ILE A 342 -6.26 -22.96 10.48
C ILE A 342 -6.59 -21.55 10.98
N GLY A 343 -7.52 -21.40 11.93
CA GLY A 343 -7.87 -20.12 12.54
C GLY A 343 -6.68 -19.45 13.23
N VAL A 344 -5.87 -20.22 13.98
CA VAL A 344 -4.64 -19.73 14.61
C VAL A 344 -3.66 -19.22 13.55
N LEU A 345 -3.41 -20.01 12.50
CA LEU A 345 -2.50 -19.62 11.42
C LEU A 345 -3.01 -18.38 10.67
N ALA A 346 -4.32 -18.26 10.47
CA ALA A 346 -4.96 -17.10 9.85
C ALA A 346 -4.80 -15.83 10.66
N ARG A 347 -4.86 -15.92 11.99
CA ARG A 347 -4.56 -14.77 12.87
C ARG A 347 -3.11 -14.33 12.76
N LYS A 348 -2.16 -15.27 12.72
CA LYS A 348 -0.74 -14.97 12.56
C LYS A 348 -0.45 -14.30 11.22
N ASP A 349 -1.08 -14.77 10.15
CA ASP A 349 -0.96 -14.17 8.84
C ASP A 349 -1.61 -12.77 8.78
N ALA A 350 -2.81 -12.60 9.33
CA ALA A 350 -3.46 -11.29 9.41
C ALA A 350 -2.64 -10.29 10.25
N LEU A 351 -2.03 -10.74 11.34
CA LEU A 351 -1.07 -9.97 12.14
C LEU A 351 0.07 -9.44 11.26
N TRP A 352 0.63 -10.29 10.39
CA TRP A 352 1.70 -9.88 9.49
C TRP A 352 1.29 -8.73 8.56
N TYR A 353 0.11 -8.82 7.94
CA TYR A 353 -0.40 -7.78 7.04
C TYR A 353 -0.75 -6.49 7.79
N LEU A 354 -1.38 -6.57 8.96
CA LEU A 354 -1.72 -5.39 9.76
C LEU A 354 -0.45 -4.68 10.29
N CYS A 355 0.56 -5.43 10.72
CA CYS A 355 1.88 -4.87 11.03
C CYS A 355 2.52 -4.22 9.79
N SER A 356 2.36 -4.81 8.60
CA SER A 356 2.85 -4.23 7.35
C SER A 356 2.15 -2.91 7.01
N VAL A 357 0.83 -2.80 7.24
CA VAL A 357 0.09 -1.53 7.11
C VAL A 357 0.68 -0.48 8.06
N LEU A 358 0.88 -0.82 9.34
CA LEU A 358 1.45 0.11 10.31
C LEU A 358 2.88 0.52 9.94
N HIS A 359 3.69 -0.41 9.44
CA HIS A 359 5.00 -0.08 8.92
C HIS A 359 4.94 0.92 7.77
N VAL A 360 4.09 0.70 6.77
CA VAL A 360 3.88 1.63 5.65
C VAL A 360 3.52 3.02 6.17
N VAL A 361 2.57 3.09 7.10
CA VAL A 361 2.09 4.35 7.69
C VAL A 361 3.21 5.09 8.43
N PHE A 362 4.05 4.40 9.20
CA PHE A 362 5.11 5.02 10.00
C PHE A 362 6.41 5.29 9.22
N THR A 363 6.70 4.55 8.13
CA THR A 363 7.96 4.73 7.38
C THR A 363 7.95 5.89 6.39
N LEU A 364 6.79 6.31 5.91
CA LEU A 364 6.69 7.24 4.78
C LEU A 364 6.98 8.72 5.16
N SER A 365 7.52 8.98 6.36
CA SER A 365 7.67 10.32 6.95
C SER A 365 9.01 11.03 6.67
N SER A 366 10.01 10.37 6.07
CA SER A 366 11.42 10.77 6.29
C SER A 366 12.06 11.66 5.23
N ALA A 367 11.38 12.05 4.15
CA ALA A 367 12.06 12.71 3.02
C ALA A 367 11.52 14.13 2.74
N GLU A 368 12.30 15.13 3.15
CA GLU A 368 12.60 16.36 2.38
C GLU A 368 11.77 17.64 2.50
N ASN A 369 10.68 17.75 3.27
CA ASN A 369 9.85 18.98 3.24
C ASN A 369 9.72 19.74 4.58
N SER A 370 10.82 20.30 5.07
CA SER A 370 10.94 21.04 6.34
C SER A 370 10.43 22.49 6.34
N THR A 371 9.54 22.89 5.43
CA THR A 371 8.91 24.23 5.48
C THR A 371 7.57 24.18 6.22
N LEU A 372 7.63 24.19 7.56
CA LEU A 372 6.50 23.94 8.46
C LEU A 372 5.55 25.12 8.69
N SER A 373 4.27 24.76 8.91
CA SER A 373 3.16 25.63 9.31
C SER A 373 2.78 25.32 10.78
N SER A 374 2.87 26.33 11.65
CA SER A 374 2.78 26.21 13.12
C SER A 374 1.41 25.81 13.71
N ASN A 375 0.35 25.71 12.91
CA ASN A 375 -1.03 25.61 13.41
C ASN A 375 -1.55 24.18 13.61
N SER A 376 -0.75 23.14 13.35
CA SER A 376 -1.18 21.73 13.36
C SER A 376 -0.95 20.97 14.68
N LEU A 377 -0.44 21.61 15.74
CA LEU A 377 0.13 20.88 16.89
C LEU A 377 -0.91 20.17 17.79
N THR A 378 -2.12 20.71 17.97
CA THR A 378 -3.01 20.24 19.06
C THR A 378 -3.73 18.92 18.75
N THR A 379 -4.16 18.69 17.51
CA THR A 379 -4.86 17.45 17.15
C THR A 379 -3.92 16.25 17.08
N SER A 380 -2.65 16.49 16.74
CA SER A 380 -1.62 15.44 16.65
C SER A 380 -1.42 14.73 17.99
N ALA A 381 -1.24 15.49 19.07
CA ALA A 381 -0.91 14.95 20.40
C ALA A 381 -1.96 13.96 20.96
N VAL A 382 -3.26 14.21 20.74
CA VAL A 382 -4.33 13.31 21.20
C VAL A 382 -4.25 11.98 20.45
N SER A 383 -4.09 12.05 19.14
CA SER A 383 -3.99 10.86 18.29
C SER A 383 -2.73 10.04 18.56
N GLU A 384 -1.59 10.72 18.80
CA GLU A 384 -0.35 10.10 19.23
C GLU A 384 -0.57 9.34 20.54
N ARG A 385 -1.12 9.99 21.57
CA ARG A 385 -1.40 9.34 22.85
C ARG A 385 -2.26 8.07 22.68
N ASN A 386 -3.29 8.13 21.84
CA ASN A 386 -4.16 6.98 21.58
C ASN A 386 -3.40 5.83 20.89
N ILE A 387 -2.51 6.13 19.95
CA ILE A 387 -1.68 5.11 19.28
C ILE A 387 -0.72 4.46 20.29
N ALA A 388 -0.02 5.27 21.09
CA ALA A 388 0.89 4.78 22.12
C ALA A 388 0.18 3.90 23.15
N GLU A 389 -1.03 4.28 23.58
CA GLU A 389 -1.84 3.50 24.50
C GLU A 389 -2.27 2.15 23.89
N SER A 390 -2.77 2.16 22.65
CA SER A 390 -3.16 0.93 21.94
C SER A 390 -1.98 -0.01 21.73
N LEU A 391 -0.80 0.49 21.32
CA LEU A 391 0.41 -0.31 21.18
C LEU A 391 0.85 -0.90 22.53
N SER A 392 0.84 -0.10 23.59
CA SER A 392 1.16 -0.56 24.96
C SER A 392 0.21 -1.67 25.42
N ARG A 393 -1.09 -1.54 25.13
CA ARG A 393 -2.11 -2.54 25.44
C ARG A 393 -1.87 -3.85 24.68
N ILE A 394 -1.57 -3.77 23.38
CA ILE A 394 -1.25 -4.94 22.55
C ILE A 394 0.03 -5.64 23.08
N ILE A 395 1.10 -4.89 23.31
CA ILE A 395 2.37 -5.43 23.84
C ILE A 395 2.15 -6.08 25.21
N GLY A 396 1.37 -5.42 26.09
CA GLY A 396 1.01 -5.96 27.40
C GLY A 396 0.24 -7.28 27.30
N ARG A 397 -0.67 -7.43 26.32
CA ARG A 397 -1.36 -8.70 26.05
C ARG A 397 -0.40 -9.78 25.55
N CYS A 398 0.56 -9.44 24.70
CA CYS A 398 1.57 -10.38 24.21
C CYS A 398 2.51 -10.86 25.33
N ARG A 399 2.87 -10.00 26.29
CA ARG A 399 3.75 -10.35 27.42
C ARG A 399 3.08 -11.16 28.52
N LYS A 400 1.77 -11.04 28.69
CA LYS A 400 1.01 -11.77 29.71
C LYS A 400 0.81 -13.26 29.36
N ILE A 401 1.37 -13.71 28.25
CA ILE A 401 1.55 -15.12 27.96
C ILE A 401 2.38 -15.70 29.12
N PRO A 402 1.79 -16.54 29.98
CA PRO A 402 2.49 -17.06 31.15
C PRO A 402 3.71 -17.81 30.63
N ASN A 403 4.90 -17.36 31.05
CA ASN A 403 6.13 -18.15 30.96
C ASN A 403 5.89 -19.41 31.81
N SER A 404 5.26 -20.40 31.19
CA SER A 404 4.94 -21.67 31.83
C SER A 404 6.24 -22.32 32.27
N THR A 405 6.22 -22.83 33.49
CA THR A 405 7.28 -23.58 34.16
C THR A 405 8.50 -22.75 34.59
N SER A 406 8.30 -21.81 35.52
CA SER A 406 9.21 -21.84 36.66
C SER A 406 8.96 -23.16 37.38
N VAL A 407 9.72 -24.19 37.00
CA VAL A 407 9.83 -25.42 37.78
C VAL A 407 10.25 -24.96 39.16
N ASP A 408 9.31 -24.99 40.10
CA ASP A 408 9.59 -24.79 41.51
C ASP A 408 10.36 -26.04 41.94
N GLU A 409 11.66 -26.03 41.62
CA GLU A 409 12.62 -27.09 41.87
C GLU A 409 13.04 -27.06 43.35
N THR A 410 12.17 -26.63 44.27
CA THR A 410 12.32 -26.95 45.69
C THR A 410 11.74 -28.32 45.96
N SER A 411 12.52 -29.31 45.52
CA SER A 411 12.67 -30.59 46.19
C SER A 411 12.61 -30.42 47.72
N SER A 412 11.51 -30.88 48.30
CA SER A 412 11.47 -31.29 49.71
C SER A 412 11.48 -32.82 49.72
N PRO A 413 12.62 -33.46 50.00
CA PRO A 413 12.70 -34.91 50.09
C PRO A 413 12.27 -35.29 51.50
N ASN A 414 11.03 -35.71 51.67
CA ASN A 414 10.56 -36.71 52.66
C ASN A 414 9.07 -36.54 52.90
N GLN A 415 8.27 -37.41 52.30
CA GLN A 415 7.11 -38.02 52.97
C GLN A 415 6.57 -39.14 52.07
N ASP A 416 7.16 -40.32 52.21
CA ASP A 416 6.43 -41.58 52.09
C ASP A 416 5.31 -41.54 53.14
N HIS A 417 4.06 -41.50 52.69
CA HIS A 417 2.98 -42.37 53.18
C HIS A 417 1.65 -42.02 52.49
N ASP A 418 1.12 -43.01 51.78
CA ASP A 418 -0.31 -43.30 51.62
C ASP A 418 -1.23 -42.15 51.18
N ARG A 419 -1.31 -41.94 49.86
CA ARG A 419 -2.46 -41.26 49.25
C ARG A 419 -2.80 -41.83 47.87
N GLU A 420 -3.19 -43.11 47.86
CA GLU A 420 -4.10 -43.61 46.83
C GLU A 420 -5.46 -42.90 46.96
N ARG A 421 -6.04 -42.49 45.83
CA ARG A 421 -7.35 -41.81 45.65
C ARG A 421 -7.37 -40.30 45.85
N MET A 422 -6.91 -39.59 44.83
CA MET A 422 -7.65 -38.49 44.20
C MET A 422 -6.92 -38.13 42.91
N PHE A 423 -7.18 -38.88 41.84
CA PHE A 423 -6.99 -38.38 40.48
C PHE A 423 -8.06 -37.31 40.26
N SER A 424 -7.86 -36.15 40.89
CA SER A 424 -8.61 -34.95 40.56
C SER A 424 -8.37 -34.70 39.08
N ALA A 425 -9.46 -34.60 38.31
CA ALA A 425 -9.42 -34.18 36.92
C ALA A 425 -8.48 -32.96 36.83
N GLY A 426 -7.29 -33.17 36.25
CA GLY A 426 -6.33 -32.11 36.05
C GLY A 426 -7.03 -31.03 35.27
N ASP A 427 -7.03 -29.82 35.82
CA ASP A 427 -7.77 -28.68 35.32
C ASP A 427 -7.46 -28.48 33.83
N PRO A 428 -8.39 -28.80 32.90
CA PRO A 428 -8.11 -28.77 31.46
C PRO A 428 -8.01 -27.35 30.91
N ASP A 429 -7.99 -26.33 31.77
CA ASP A 429 -8.12 -24.92 31.43
C ASP A 429 -6.78 -24.19 31.17
N GLU A 430 -5.63 -24.85 31.31
CA GLU A 430 -4.32 -24.19 31.19
C GLU A 430 -3.57 -24.48 29.87
N ILE A 431 -4.28 -24.73 28.78
CA ILE A 431 -3.68 -24.72 27.43
C ILE A 431 -4.03 -23.39 26.75
N ASN A 432 -3.40 -22.31 27.22
CA ASN A 432 -3.39 -21.04 26.50
C ASN A 432 -2.61 -21.24 25.20
N LEU A 433 -3.33 -21.44 24.09
CA LEU A 433 -2.70 -21.53 22.78
C LEU A 433 -2.17 -20.13 22.42
N ASP A 434 -0.85 -19.98 22.46
CA ASP A 434 -0.15 -18.75 22.09
C ASP A 434 -0.53 -18.27 20.69
N VAL A 435 -1.47 -17.32 20.68
CA VAL A 435 -1.87 -16.59 19.47
C VAL A 435 -0.66 -15.84 18.89
N VAL A 436 0.29 -15.47 19.75
CA VAL A 436 1.53 -14.77 19.40
C VAL A 436 2.70 -15.67 19.72
N ASP A 437 3.38 -16.16 18.69
CA ASP A 437 4.72 -16.71 18.87
C ASP A 437 5.75 -15.59 18.96
N GLU A 438 6.99 -15.94 19.26
CA GLU A 438 8.11 -15.00 19.33
C GLU A 438 8.22 -14.14 18.05
N VAL A 439 7.96 -14.72 16.88
CA VAL A 439 7.99 -13.99 15.60
C VAL A 439 6.92 -12.91 15.56
N GLY A 440 5.66 -13.25 15.88
CA GLY A 440 4.57 -12.28 15.96
C GLY A 440 4.84 -11.18 16.98
N PHE A 441 5.46 -11.52 18.11
CA PHE A 441 5.85 -10.53 19.12
C PHE A 441 6.93 -9.57 18.59
N GLN A 442 7.97 -10.09 17.94
CA GLN A 442 9.02 -9.27 17.32
C GLN A 442 8.48 -8.36 16.22
N MET A 443 7.47 -8.80 15.47
CA MET A 443 6.79 -7.95 14.49
C MET A 443 6.10 -6.75 15.16
N ILE A 444 5.39 -6.98 16.27
CA ILE A 444 4.72 -5.91 17.03
C ILE A 444 5.76 -4.95 17.63
N LEU A 445 6.86 -5.49 18.18
CA LEU A 445 7.96 -4.67 18.69
C LEU A 445 8.60 -3.81 17.60
N SER A 446 8.80 -4.36 16.39
CA SER A 446 9.32 -3.60 15.25
C SER A 446 8.38 -2.47 14.85
N VAL A 447 7.06 -2.71 14.85
CA VAL A 447 6.07 -1.64 14.61
C VAL A 447 6.14 -0.56 15.68
N ALA A 448 6.25 -0.95 16.95
CA ALA A 448 6.46 -0.02 18.04
C ALA A 448 7.76 0.78 17.80
N GLU A 449 8.90 0.14 17.61
CA GLU A 449 10.15 0.86 17.36
C GLU A 449 10.02 1.92 16.24
N LYS A 450 9.36 1.60 15.13
CA LYS A 450 9.12 2.56 14.05
C LYS A 450 8.20 3.72 14.44
N TYR A 451 7.15 3.47 15.23
CA TYR A 451 6.30 4.55 15.74
C TYR A 451 7.07 5.48 16.69
N TRP A 452 7.94 4.93 17.54
CA TRP A 452 8.73 5.73 18.48
C TRP A 452 9.74 6.59 17.72
N ARG A 453 10.34 6.07 16.65
CA ARG A 453 11.16 6.86 15.72
C ARG A 453 10.35 7.97 15.06
N TRP A 454 9.15 7.64 14.55
CA TRP A 454 8.25 8.62 13.94
C TRP A 454 7.90 9.78 14.88
N ILE A 455 7.56 9.51 16.16
CA ILE A 455 7.35 10.59 17.14
C ILE A 455 8.65 11.35 17.40
N GLY A 456 9.77 10.64 17.55
CA GLY A 456 11.08 11.26 17.81
C GLY A 456 11.45 12.29 16.75
N ASP A 457 11.24 11.95 15.48
CA ASP A 457 11.45 12.85 14.34
C ASP A 457 10.54 14.09 14.44
N VAL A 458 9.25 13.90 14.76
CA VAL A 458 8.28 15.00 14.95
C VAL A 458 8.68 15.91 16.12
N GLN A 459 9.13 15.34 17.25
CA GLN A 459 9.54 16.11 18.43
C GLN A 459 10.85 16.86 18.20
N GLN A 460 11.81 16.24 17.50
CA GLN A 460 13.08 16.88 17.18
C GLN A 460 12.87 18.06 16.23
N GLU A 461 11.96 17.94 15.26
CA GLU A 461 11.56 19.04 14.38
C GLU A 461 10.88 20.18 15.16
N GLN A 462 10.01 19.86 16.12
CA GLN A 462 9.40 20.87 17.01
C GLN A 462 10.44 21.58 17.90
N LEU A 463 11.42 20.86 18.44
CA LEU A 463 12.48 21.44 19.27
C LEU A 463 13.40 22.35 18.45
N PHE A 464 13.67 22.01 17.19
CA PHE A 464 14.43 22.85 16.28
C PHE A 464 13.71 24.18 16.03
N LEU A 465 12.41 24.13 15.72
CA LEU A 465 11.60 25.34 15.55
C LEU A 465 11.53 26.20 16.82
N ALA A 466 11.42 25.59 18.00
CA ALA A 466 11.39 26.34 19.26
C ALA A 466 12.70 27.10 19.53
N LYS A 467 13.85 26.60 19.04
CA LYS A 467 15.15 27.27 19.16
C LYS A 467 15.30 28.45 18.21
N ASP A 468 14.82 28.32 16.97
CA ASP A 468 14.88 29.42 15.97
C ASP A 468 14.06 30.64 16.41
N PHE A 469 12.94 30.43 17.11
CA PHE A 469 12.14 31.52 17.68
C PHE A 469 12.75 32.17 18.95
N GLN A 470 13.81 31.56 19.52
CA GLN A 470 14.49 32.07 20.72
C GLN A 470 15.83 32.74 20.43
N GLN A 471 16.25 32.94 19.17
CA GLN A 471 17.32 33.88 18.88
C GLN A 471 16.80 35.32 19.08
N PRO A 472 17.22 36.03 20.15
CA PRO A 472 16.85 37.43 20.29
C PRO A 472 17.51 38.22 19.15
N GLU A 473 16.74 39.09 18.49
CA GLU A 473 17.24 40.17 17.63
C GLU A 473 18.08 41.16 18.48
N LEU A 474 19.24 40.71 18.94
CA LEU A 474 20.26 41.49 19.61
C LEU A 474 21.44 41.69 18.66
N GLU A 475 21.18 42.17 17.43
CA GLU A 475 22.23 42.75 16.60
C GLU A 475 21.80 44.14 16.11
N GLU A 476 22.48 45.14 16.69
CA GLU A 476 22.93 46.39 16.08
C GLU A 476 21.90 47.42 15.61
N ASN A 477 21.37 48.17 16.58
CA ASN A 477 21.24 49.63 16.42
C ASN A 477 22.56 50.30 16.88
N VAL A 478 23.61 50.20 16.08
CA VAL A 478 24.80 51.06 16.23
C VAL A 478 24.52 52.35 15.47
N LEU A 479 24.17 53.41 16.19
CA LEU A 479 24.07 54.77 15.65
C LEU A 479 25.43 55.20 15.06
N PRO A 480 25.49 55.78 13.85
CA PRO A 480 26.69 56.44 13.37
C PRO A 480 26.88 57.76 14.11
N SER A 481 27.96 57.86 14.90
CA SER A 481 28.44 59.11 15.51
C SER A 481 28.84 60.12 14.44
N ALA A 482 28.29 61.33 14.52
CA ALA A 482 28.62 62.48 13.66
C ALA A 482 30.04 63.01 13.95
N PRO A 483 30.76 63.56 12.95
CA PRO A 483 32.08 64.16 13.15
C PRO A 483 31.98 65.65 13.56
N GLU A 484 32.89 66.08 14.45
CA GLU A 484 33.18 67.50 14.75
C GLU A 484 34.12 68.13 13.71
#